data_AF-A0AAU4EKV3-F1
#
_entry.id   AF-A0AAU4EKV3-F1
#
_cell.length_a   1.000
_cell.length_b   1.000
_cell.length_c   1.000
_cell.angle_alpha   90.00
_cell.angle_beta   90.00
_cell.angle_gamma   90.00
#
_symmetry.space_group_name_H-M   'P 1'
#
loop_
_entity.id
_entity.type
_entity.pdbx_description
1 polymer ?
#
loop_
_entity_poly.entity_id
_entity_poly.type
_entity_poly.pdbx_seq_one_letter_code
_entity_poly.pdbx_strand_id
1 'polypeptide(L)'
;MTSYSVLASGRRFSVLATWPGMYADHTRKVTTLDDGDVAGDLAAYLTHLSEGAWDAAPWLDTYPVIEAGIAELIGHLRGPGTIPQISLSGAGYRHVGQWSFHDVTDMLHSCLPDVLPLLSRAQRLTVADELAEDAAGRAEALQVLPFPQEPGVSASRAWQILEVTRVLGNGRSGPLPDGAAGWMVRAWGRGRSVAERWAARNRLARIEQLVAACRKSGGRGGAEPHPDPCAHLEVPRDASDAELDVFRVVAPSGRRHCRETSPFGPMVITGSGRAGSKPDVVAVLQPGDDEGFVKALGVWTLSVPWSPVRVPTTFAEGVPCT
;
A
#
# COMPACT_ATOMS: atom_id res chain seq x y z
N MET A 1 7.40 -9.23 -2.87
CA MET A 1 8.36 -8.19 -3.30
C MET A 1 9.57 -8.86 -3.90
N THR A 2 10.02 -8.37 -5.05
CA THR A 2 11.17 -8.89 -5.78
C THR A 2 12.36 -7.94 -5.61
N SER A 3 13.50 -8.48 -5.16
CA SER A 3 14.78 -7.79 -5.12
C SER A 3 15.61 -8.24 -6.32
N TYR A 4 16.31 -7.31 -6.97
CA TYR A 4 17.13 -7.60 -8.13
C TYR A 4 18.60 -7.45 -7.77
N SER A 5 19.41 -8.40 -8.23
CA SER A 5 20.86 -8.41 -8.00
C SER A 5 21.61 -8.75 -9.28
N VAL A 6 22.92 -8.48 -9.29
CA VAL A 6 23.78 -8.75 -10.44
C VAL A 6 24.76 -9.85 -10.09
N LEU A 7 24.75 -10.92 -10.89
CA LEU A 7 25.76 -11.97 -10.86
C LEU A 7 26.72 -11.79 -12.04
N ALA A 8 27.98 -11.47 -11.73
CA ALA A 8 29.05 -11.38 -12.72
C ALA A 8 29.58 -12.78 -13.07
N SER A 9 29.73 -13.06 -14.37
CA SER A 9 30.35 -14.28 -14.90
C SER A 9 31.25 -13.92 -16.08
N GLY A 10 32.54 -13.74 -15.82
CA GLY A 10 33.49 -13.25 -16.82
C GLY A 10 33.14 -11.84 -17.28
N ARG A 11 32.86 -11.67 -18.58
CA ARG A 11 32.45 -10.38 -19.18
C ARG A 11 30.93 -10.17 -19.24
N ARG A 12 30.15 -11.10 -18.67
CA ARG A 12 28.68 -11.09 -18.72
C ARG A 12 28.13 -10.82 -17.33
N PHE A 13 27.12 -9.97 -17.25
CA PHE A 13 26.44 -9.59 -16.01
C PHE A 13 24.99 -10.03 -16.08
N SER A 14 24.59 -10.99 -15.25
CA SER A 14 23.21 -11.47 -15.22
C SER A 14 22.42 -10.78 -14.13
N VAL A 15 21.30 -10.17 -14.50
CA VAL A 15 20.34 -9.61 -13.54
C VAL A 15 19.43 -10.74 -13.06
N LEU A 16 19.39 -10.94 -11.75
CA LEU A 16 18.62 -11.98 -11.08
C LEU A 16 17.50 -11.35 -10.26
N ALA A 17 16.29 -11.83 -10.43
CA ALA A 17 15.13 -11.53 -9.61
C ALA A 17 15.06 -12.54 -8.46
N THR A 18 15.00 -12.06 -7.23
CA THR A 18 14.88 -12.89 -6.03
C THR A 18 13.69 -12.43 -5.21
N TRP A 19 12.82 -13.37 -4.84
CA TRP A 19 11.70 -13.09 -3.94
C TRP A 19 11.56 -14.21 -2.90
N PRO A 20 11.04 -13.90 -1.70
CA PRO A 20 10.94 -14.91 -0.67
C PRO A 20 9.97 -16.03 -1.08
N GLY A 21 10.21 -17.23 -0.56
CA GLY A 21 9.25 -18.33 -0.57
C GLY A 21 9.06 -18.86 0.85
N MET A 22 8.05 -19.70 1.08
CA MET A 22 7.77 -20.22 2.43
C MET A 22 8.95 -21.01 3.01
N TYR A 23 9.67 -21.75 2.17
CA TYR A 23 10.74 -22.65 2.60
C TYR A 23 12.12 -22.25 2.07
N ALA A 24 12.17 -21.56 0.94
CA ALA A 24 13.39 -21.08 0.32
C ALA A 24 13.06 -19.87 -0.57
N ASP A 25 14.05 -19.01 -0.76
CA ASP A 25 13.92 -17.91 -1.72
C ASP A 25 13.89 -18.46 -3.15
N HIS A 26 13.04 -17.85 -3.97
CA HIS A 26 12.99 -18.11 -5.40
C HIS A 26 13.95 -17.15 -6.09
N THR A 27 14.77 -17.65 -6.99
CA THR A 27 15.66 -16.80 -7.82
C THR A 27 15.52 -17.18 -9.28
N ARG A 28 15.30 -16.18 -10.13
CA ARG A 28 15.17 -16.32 -11.57
C ARG A 28 16.13 -15.37 -12.27
N LYS A 29 16.75 -15.83 -13.35
CA LYS A 29 17.51 -14.95 -14.25
C LYS A 29 16.54 -14.15 -15.11
N VAL A 30 16.59 -12.82 -15.01
CA VAL A 30 15.80 -11.90 -15.84
C VAL A 30 16.47 -11.71 -17.19
N THR A 31 17.75 -11.35 -17.17
CA THR A 31 18.48 -11.03 -18.41
C THR A 31 20.00 -11.08 -18.21
N THR A 32 20.76 -10.90 -19.29
CA THR A 32 22.23 -10.78 -19.26
C THR A 32 22.68 -9.61 -20.10
N LEU A 33 23.60 -8.80 -19.56
CA LEU A 33 24.22 -7.65 -20.20
C LEU A 33 25.73 -7.85 -20.32
N ASP A 34 26.36 -7.06 -21.19
CA ASP A 34 27.83 -6.98 -21.33
C ASP A 34 28.43 -5.79 -20.54
N ASP A 35 27.57 -4.90 -20.06
CA ASP A 35 27.93 -3.71 -19.29
C ASP A 35 27.47 -3.91 -17.83
N GLY A 36 28.43 -3.84 -16.91
CA GLY A 36 28.20 -4.04 -15.49
C GLY A 36 27.49 -2.86 -14.82
N ASP A 37 27.74 -1.64 -15.30
CA ASP A 37 27.13 -0.42 -14.74
C ASP A 37 25.65 -0.38 -15.14
N VAL A 38 25.35 -0.64 -16.42
CA VAL A 38 23.95 -0.77 -16.91
C VAL A 38 23.21 -1.90 -16.19
N ALA A 39 23.87 -3.03 -15.92
CA ALA A 39 23.27 -4.13 -15.16
C ALA A 39 22.99 -3.75 -13.70
N GLY A 40 23.92 -3.01 -13.08
CA GLY A 40 23.79 -2.51 -11.71
C GLY A 40 22.64 -1.53 -11.57
N ASP A 41 22.57 -0.53 -12.46
CA ASP A 41 21.50 0.46 -12.51
C ASP A 41 20.15 -0.20 -12.75
N LEU A 42 20.05 -1.13 -13.71
CA LEU A 42 18.82 -1.86 -13.98
C LEU A 42 18.36 -2.66 -12.74
N ALA A 43 19.25 -3.37 -12.07
CA ALA A 43 18.91 -4.11 -10.86
C ALA A 43 18.47 -3.18 -9.72
N ALA A 44 19.15 -2.05 -9.51
CA ALA A 44 18.78 -1.07 -8.52
C ALA A 44 17.38 -0.49 -8.80
N TYR A 45 17.13 -0.02 -10.02
CA TYR A 45 15.86 0.62 -10.39
C TYR A 45 14.68 -0.36 -10.36
N LEU A 46 14.87 -1.59 -10.83
CA LEU A 46 13.83 -2.63 -10.72
C LEU A 46 13.52 -2.97 -9.25
N THR A 47 14.54 -2.98 -8.38
CA THR A 47 14.35 -3.21 -6.94
C THR A 47 13.52 -2.09 -6.32
N HIS A 48 13.87 -0.83 -6.58
CA HIS A 48 13.13 0.33 -6.07
C HIS A 48 11.68 0.36 -6.57
N LEU A 49 11.46 0.07 -7.86
CA LEU A 49 10.12 -0.01 -8.44
C LEU A 49 9.27 -1.10 -7.76
N SER A 50 9.84 -2.29 -7.58
CA SER A 50 9.18 -3.41 -6.90
C SER A 50 8.89 -3.08 -5.43
N GLU A 51 9.88 -2.59 -4.67
CA GLU A 51 9.71 -2.18 -3.28
C GLU A 51 8.59 -1.16 -3.12
N GLY A 52 8.62 -0.09 -3.91
CA GLY A 52 7.62 0.97 -3.85
C GLY A 52 6.22 0.48 -4.22
N ALA A 53 6.08 -0.36 -5.24
CA ALA A 53 4.79 -0.92 -5.65
C ALA A 53 4.23 -1.90 -4.62
N TRP A 54 5.07 -2.75 -4.03
CA TRP A 54 4.66 -3.72 -3.00
C TRP A 54 4.30 -3.05 -1.67
N ASP A 55 4.96 -1.95 -1.29
CA ASP A 55 4.57 -1.13 -0.14
C ASP A 55 3.29 -0.33 -0.43
N ALA A 56 3.17 0.24 -1.63
CA ALA A 56 1.99 1.01 -2.00
C ALA A 56 0.72 0.15 -2.03
N ALA A 57 0.81 -1.08 -2.52
CA ALA A 57 -0.32 -1.99 -2.72
C ALA A 57 -1.25 -2.14 -1.50
N PRO A 58 -0.76 -2.49 -0.31
CA PRO A 58 -1.59 -2.59 0.88
C PRO A 58 -1.87 -1.21 1.49
N TRP A 59 -0.99 -0.21 1.38
CA TRP A 59 -1.08 0.98 2.23
C TRP A 59 -1.66 2.22 1.58
N LEU A 60 -1.34 2.45 0.32
CA LEU A 60 -1.52 3.75 -0.30
C LEU A 60 -2.69 3.74 -1.28
N ASP A 61 -3.52 4.78 -1.19
CA ASP A 61 -4.61 4.99 -2.16
C ASP A 61 -4.09 5.35 -3.57
N THR A 62 -2.80 5.65 -3.71
CA THR A 62 -2.11 5.88 -4.99
C THR A 62 -1.77 4.60 -5.77
N TYR A 63 -1.88 3.41 -5.14
CA TYR A 63 -1.52 2.14 -5.78
C TYR A 63 -2.15 1.92 -7.17
N PRO A 64 -3.45 2.23 -7.42
CA PRO A 64 -4.03 2.04 -8.75
C PRO A 64 -3.30 2.82 -9.85
N VAL A 65 -2.79 4.01 -9.56
CA VAL A 65 -2.04 4.82 -10.54
C VAL A 65 -0.63 4.27 -10.72
N ILE A 66 0.02 3.82 -9.63
CA ILE A 66 1.31 3.13 -9.70
C ILE A 66 1.21 1.90 -10.61
N GLU A 67 0.20 1.05 -10.38
CA GLU A 67 0.02 -0.19 -11.14
C GLU A 67 -0.30 0.09 -12.62
N ALA A 68 -1.08 1.14 -12.91
CA ALA A 68 -1.34 1.59 -14.27
C ALA A 68 -0.05 2.06 -14.98
N GLY A 69 0.82 2.81 -14.30
CA GLY A 69 2.10 3.24 -14.85
C GLY A 69 3.06 2.08 -15.11
N ILE A 70 3.08 1.07 -14.23
CA ILE A 70 3.86 -0.16 -14.45
C ILE A 70 3.31 -0.94 -15.67
N ALA A 71 1.99 -1.02 -15.83
CA ALA A 71 1.37 -1.64 -16.99
C ALA A 71 1.71 -0.90 -18.30
N GLU A 72 1.71 0.43 -18.28
CA GLU A 72 2.15 1.27 -19.40
C GLU A 72 3.63 1.01 -19.75
N LEU A 73 4.51 0.94 -18.76
CA LEU A 73 5.92 0.59 -18.96
C LEU A 73 6.09 -0.78 -19.61
N ILE A 74 5.37 -1.80 -19.12
CA ILE A 74 5.35 -3.15 -19.71
C ILE A 74 4.92 -3.07 -21.18
N GLY A 75 3.89 -2.29 -21.49
CA GLY A 75 3.44 -2.04 -22.86
C GLY A 75 4.54 -1.46 -23.74
N HIS A 76 5.25 -0.43 -23.27
CA HIS A 76 6.37 0.16 -24.00
C HIS A 76 7.56 -0.80 -24.18
N LEU A 77 7.90 -1.56 -23.14
CA LEU A 77 8.94 -2.59 -23.21
C LEU A 77 8.59 -3.70 -24.20
N ARG A 78 7.30 -4.00 -24.39
CA ARG A 78 6.78 -4.93 -25.40
C ARG A 78 6.55 -4.28 -26.77
N GLY A 79 6.65 -2.95 -26.89
CA GLY A 79 6.54 -2.22 -28.14
C GLY A 79 7.85 -2.15 -28.93
N PRO A 80 7.79 -1.86 -30.24
CA PRO A 80 8.98 -1.63 -31.07
C PRO A 80 9.63 -0.25 -30.84
N GLY A 81 8.96 0.65 -30.12
CA GLY A 81 9.34 2.06 -29.97
C GLY A 81 10.40 2.34 -28.90
N THR A 82 10.63 3.64 -28.71
CA THR A 82 11.39 4.20 -27.58
C THR A 82 10.61 4.02 -26.28
N ILE A 83 11.33 3.94 -25.16
CA ILE A 83 10.73 3.91 -23.82
C ILE A 83 10.56 5.37 -23.37
N PRO A 84 9.33 5.90 -23.28
CA PRO A 84 9.11 7.27 -22.85
C PRO A 84 9.22 7.39 -21.33
N GLN A 85 9.32 8.63 -20.86
CA GLN A 85 9.07 8.97 -19.47
C GLN A 85 7.57 8.80 -19.18
N ILE A 86 7.25 8.18 -18.06
CA ILE A 86 5.86 7.97 -17.62
C ILE A 86 5.60 8.84 -16.39
N SER A 87 4.65 9.77 -16.50
CA SER A 87 4.26 10.67 -15.40
C SER A 87 3.03 10.13 -14.67
N LEU A 88 3.17 9.90 -13.37
CA LEU A 88 2.03 9.54 -12.53
C LEU A 88 1.30 10.78 -12.02
N SER A 89 -0.01 10.85 -12.23
CA SER A 89 -0.83 11.91 -11.64
C SER A 89 -1.17 11.58 -10.19
N GLY A 90 -0.73 12.43 -9.26
CA GLY A 90 -1.11 12.34 -7.85
C GLY A 90 -2.42 13.06 -7.49
N ALA A 91 -3.10 13.66 -8.47
CA ALA A 91 -4.28 14.48 -8.22
C ALA A 91 -5.41 13.66 -7.57
N GLY A 92 -5.89 14.12 -6.42
CA GLY A 92 -7.01 13.50 -5.71
C GLY A 92 -6.64 12.34 -4.77
N TYR A 93 -5.36 11.97 -4.68
CA TYR A 93 -4.88 10.91 -3.77
C TYR A 93 -4.32 11.48 -2.46
N ARG A 94 -4.61 10.84 -1.33
CA ARG A 94 -4.11 11.28 -0.02
C ARG A 94 -2.61 11.01 0.15
N HIS A 95 -2.13 9.95 -0.48
CA HIS A 95 -0.78 9.44 -0.26
C HIS A 95 0.24 9.88 -1.32
N VAL A 96 -0.07 10.91 -2.11
CA VAL A 96 0.84 11.46 -3.12
C VAL A 96 2.18 11.91 -2.53
N GLY A 97 2.19 12.45 -1.30
CA GLY A 97 3.43 12.88 -0.63
C GLY A 97 4.24 11.77 0.03
N GLN A 98 3.80 10.51 -0.07
CA GLN A 98 4.49 9.39 0.57
C GLN A 98 5.70 8.96 -0.26
N TRP A 99 6.75 8.53 0.43
CA TRP A 99 8.02 8.16 -0.18
C TRP A 99 7.87 7.10 -1.29
N SER A 100 7.06 6.06 -1.07
CA SER A 100 6.84 4.99 -2.05
C SER A 100 6.19 5.50 -3.35
N PHE A 101 5.34 6.54 -3.27
CA PHE A 101 4.81 7.17 -4.46
C PHE A 101 5.88 7.97 -5.21
N HIS A 102 6.69 8.76 -4.50
CA HIS A 102 7.79 9.52 -5.10
C HIS A 102 8.82 8.61 -5.75
N ASP A 103 9.28 7.57 -5.06
CA ASP A 103 10.31 6.66 -5.57
C ASP A 103 9.83 5.92 -6.82
N VAL A 104 8.59 5.43 -6.86
CA VAL A 104 8.00 4.84 -8.08
C VAL A 104 7.88 5.88 -9.19
N THR A 105 7.47 7.11 -8.86
CA THR A 105 7.39 8.21 -9.85
C THR A 105 8.75 8.50 -10.44
N ASP A 106 9.81 8.59 -9.63
CA ASP A 106 11.18 8.83 -10.08
C ASP A 106 11.69 7.67 -10.96
N MET A 107 11.39 6.42 -10.58
CA MET A 107 11.74 5.25 -11.39
C MET A 107 11.10 5.30 -12.78
N LEU A 108 9.80 5.58 -12.85
CA LEU A 108 9.04 5.58 -14.11
C LEU A 108 9.32 6.82 -14.97
N HIS A 109 9.61 7.97 -14.34
CA HIS A 109 9.80 9.23 -15.03
C HIS A 109 11.25 9.45 -15.50
N SER A 110 12.23 9.04 -14.69
CA SER A 110 13.63 9.46 -14.90
C SER A 110 14.59 8.28 -14.99
N CYS A 111 14.59 7.38 -14.00
CA CYS A 111 15.66 6.37 -13.90
C CYS A 111 15.54 5.24 -14.94
N LEU A 112 14.35 4.63 -15.09
CA LEU A 112 14.15 3.55 -16.04
C LEU A 112 14.24 4.01 -17.51
N PRO A 113 13.71 5.20 -17.89
CA PRO A 113 13.91 5.76 -19.22
C PRO A 113 15.38 5.97 -19.61
N ASP A 114 16.30 6.14 -18.65
CA ASP A 114 17.72 6.29 -18.95
C ASP A 114 18.42 4.96 -19.25
N VAL A 115 18.03 3.87 -18.56
CA VAL A 115 18.69 2.55 -18.68
C VAL A 115 18.05 1.63 -19.73
N LEU A 116 16.72 1.63 -19.83
CA LEU A 116 15.99 0.69 -20.68
C LEU A 116 16.25 0.84 -22.19
N PRO A 117 16.52 2.03 -22.75
CA PRO A 117 16.92 2.18 -24.15
C PRO A 117 18.26 1.54 -24.50
N LEU A 118 19.14 1.33 -23.50
CA LEU A 118 20.44 0.66 -23.68
C LEU A 118 20.29 -0.85 -23.87
N LEU A 119 19.11 -1.40 -23.57
CA LEU A 119 18.81 -2.81 -23.72
C LEU A 119 18.40 -3.16 -25.15
N SER A 120 18.94 -4.27 -25.65
CA SER A 120 18.44 -4.92 -26.86
C SER A 120 16.95 -5.27 -26.73
N ARG A 121 16.30 -5.47 -27.87
CA ARG A 121 14.88 -5.84 -27.91
C ARG A 121 14.56 -7.09 -27.08
N ALA A 122 15.39 -8.13 -27.17
CA ALA A 122 15.19 -9.37 -26.43
C ALA A 122 15.30 -9.14 -24.90
N GLN A 123 16.27 -8.34 -24.46
CA GLN A 123 16.43 -8.00 -23.04
C GLN A 123 15.25 -7.17 -22.51
N ARG A 124 14.72 -6.23 -23.30
CA ARG A 124 13.52 -5.48 -22.94
C ARG A 124 12.29 -6.37 -22.75
N LEU A 125 12.14 -7.39 -23.61
CA LEU A 125 11.04 -8.35 -23.49
C LEU A 125 11.16 -9.18 -22.20
N THR A 126 12.35 -9.66 -21.83
CA THR A 126 12.49 -10.42 -20.60
C THR A 126 12.28 -9.58 -19.34
N VAL A 127 12.67 -8.30 -19.36
CA VAL A 127 12.32 -7.33 -18.29
C VAL A 127 10.81 -7.10 -18.24
N ALA A 128 10.13 -7.00 -19.38
CA ALA A 128 8.68 -6.85 -19.41
C ALA A 128 7.94 -8.04 -18.79
N ASP A 129 8.40 -9.26 -19.08
CA ASP A 129 7.79 -10.48 -18.54
C ASP A 129 8.05 -10.63 -17.04
N GLU A 130 9.20 -10.18 -16.56
CA GLU A 130 9.50 -10.10 -15.14
C GLU A 130 8.61 -9.08 -14.41
N LEU A 131 8.49 -7.86 -14.94
CA LEU A 131 7.59 -6.85 -14.35
C LEU A 131 6.13 -7.31 -14.35
N ALA A 132 5.70 -8.03 -15.39
CA ALA A 132 4.36 -8.61 -15.46
C ALA A 132 4.14 -9.70 -14.40
N GLU A 133 5.14 -10.55 -14.14
CA GLU A 133 5.06 -11.57 -13.09
C GLU A 133 5.07 -10.97 -11.68
N ASP A 134 5.84 -9.90 -11.45
CA ASP A 134 5.84 -9.19 -10.17
C ASP A 134 4.49 -8.47 -9.93
N ALA A 135 3.92 -7.83 -10.96
CA ALA A 135 2.57 -7.24 -10.95
C ALA A 135 1.47 -8.27 -10.69
N ALA A 136 1.49 -9.40 -11.40
CA ALA A 136 0.55 -10.51 -11.18
C ALA A 136 0.63 -11.01 -9.73
N GLY A 137 1.83 -11.15 -9.17
CA GLY A 137 2.02 -11.55 -7.78
C GLY A 137 1.39 -10.58 -6.77
N ARG A 138 1.46 -9.26 -7.02
CA ARG A 138 0.74 -8.27 -6.20
C ARG A 138 -0.76 -8.41 -6.34
N ALA A 139 -1.26 -8.56 -7.56
CA ALA A 139 -2.69 -8.72 -7.82
C ALA A 139 -3.27 -9.97 -7.13
N GLU A 140 -2.60 -11.11 -7.24
CA GLU A 140 -2.97 -12.36 -6.56
C GLU A 140 -2.97 -12.22 -5.04
N ALA A 141 -1.93 -11.58 -4.48
CA ALA A 141 -1.88 -11.28 -3.04
C ALA A 141 -3.10 -10.45 -2.60
N LEU A 142 -3.40 -9.37 -3.32
CA LEU A 142 -4.55 -8.50 -3.02
C LEU A 142 -5.90 -9.18 -3.19
N GLN A 143 -6.00 -10.24 -4.00
CA GLN A 143 -7.23 -11.02 -4.12
C GLN A 143 -7.52 -11.87 -2.90
N VAL A 144 -6.50 -12.45 -2.24
CA VAL A 144 -6.71 -13.39 -1.14
C VAL A 144 -6.78 -12.72 0.24
N LEU A 145 -6.15 -11.55 0.41
CA LEU A 145 -6.06 -10.85 1.70
C LEU A 145 -7.37 -10.30 2.28
N PRO A 146 -8.36 -9.86 1.48
CA PRO A 146 -9.66 -9.42 1.99
C PRO A 146 -10.45 -10.52 2.70
N PHE A 147 -10.09 -11.78 2.51
CA PHE A 147 -10.78 -12.91 3.08
C PHE A 147 -10.22 -13.25 4.47
N PRO A 148 -11.07 -13.56 5.46
CA PRO A 148 -10.64 -13.87 6.82
C PRO A 148 -9.91 -15.21 6.94
N GLN A 149 -9.86 -16.00 5.88
CA GLN A 149 -9.11 -17.25 5.82
C GLN A 149 -7.62 -16.99 5.59
N GLU A 150 -6.76 -17.75 6.27
CA GLU A 150 -5.33 -17.67 6.02
C GLU A 150 -5.00 -18.11 4.59
N PRO A 151 -4.16 -17.34 3.87
CA PRO A 151 -3.71 -17.74 2.55
C PRO A 151 -2.97 -19.08 2.65
N GLY A 152 -3.31 -20.02 1.75
CA GLY A 152 -2.58 -21.27 1.62
C GLY A 152 -1.10 -21.04 1.30
N VAL A 153 -0.28 -22.07 1.47
CA VAL A 153 1.18 -22.05 1.25
C VAL A 153 1.57 -21.57 -0.16
N SER A 154 0.75 -21.89 -1.17
CA SER A 154 0.94 -21.44 -2.55
C SER A 154 0.75 -19.94 -2.75
N ALA A 155 0.11 -19.24 -1.81
CA ALA A 155 -0.06 -17.79 -1.79
C ALA A 155 1.02 -17.11 -0.91
N SER A 156 2.25 -17.60 -0.95
CA SER A 156 3.38 -17.09 -0.13
C SER A 156 3.61 -15.57 -0.30
N ARG A 157 3.31 -15.02 -1.48
CA ARG A 157 3.38 -13.59 -1.76
C ARG A 157 2.33 -12.76 -0.99
N ALA A 158 1.19 -13.33 -0.62
CA ALA A 158 0.19 -12.67 0.23
C ALA A 158 0.71 -12.47 1.66
N TRP A 159 1.49 -13.42 2.18
CA TRP A 159 2.16 -13.27 3.47
C TRP A 159 3.18 -12.13 3.43
N GLN A 160 3.88 -11.97 2.30
CA GLN A 160 4.91 -10.94 2.15
C GLN A 160 4.35 -9.53 2.11
N ILE A 161 3.23 -9.27 1.42
CA ILE A 161 2.79 -7.89 1.17
C ILE A 161 2.54 -7.09 2.46
N LEU A 162 2.11 -7.77 3.53
CA LEU A 162 1.91 -7.16 4.84
C LEU A 162 3.17 -7.08 5.70
N GLU A 163 4.25 -7.71 5.24
CA GLU A 163 5.58 -7.73 5.85
C GLU A 163 6.62 -6.95 5.05
N VAL A 164 6.25 -6.42 3.88
CA VAL A 164 7.12 -5.55 3.10
C VAL A 164 7.41 -4.33 3.95
N THR A 165 8.56 -4.40 4.60
CA THR A 165 9.16 -3.30 5.31
C THR A 165 10.37 -2.88 4.52
N ARG A 166 10.34 -1.73 3.85
CA ARG A 166 11.51 -1.25 3.12
C ARG A 166 12.71 -1.17 4.07
N VAL A 167 13.82 -1.77 3.67
CA VAL A 167 15.11 -1.62 4.36
C VAL A 167 15.79 -0.41 3.72
N LEU A 168 15.94 0.69 4.47
CA LEU A 168 16.80 1.80 4.03
C LEU A 168 18.27 1.36 4.02
N GLY A 169 19.08 2.12 3.29
CA GLY A 169 20.53 1.99 3.30
C GLY A 169 21.13 1.84 4.71
N ASN A 170 22.17 1.02 4.82
CA ASN A 170 22.83 0.59 6.06
C ASN A 170 22.04 -0.41 6.93
N GLY A 171 21.13 -1.20 6.34
CA GLY A 171 20.41 -2.26 7.07
C GLY A 171 19.43 -1.73 8.12
N ARG A 172 19.08 -0.44 8.04
CA ARG A 172 18.05 0.16 8.90
C ARG A 172 16.71 -0.01 8.20
N SER A 173 15.75 -0.69 8.83
CA SER A 173 14.36 -0.61 8.36
C SER A 173 13.95 0.86 8.26
N GLY A 174 13.44 1.26 7.09
CA GLY A 174 12.92 2.61 6.89
C GLY A 174 11.67 2.89 7.67
N PRO A 175 11.29 4.16 7.83
CA PRO A 175 9.92 4.49 8.15
C PRO A 175 9.07 4.05 6.96
N LEU A 176 8.44 2.89 7.12
CA LEU A 176 7.25 2.49 6.34
C LEU A 176 6.22 3.60 6.49
N PRO A 177 5.35 3.85 5.48
CA PRO A 177 4.60 5.10 5.33
C PRO A 177 4.11 5.62 6.68
N ASP A 178 4.47 6.86 7.01
CA ASP A 178 4.63 7.47 8.35
C ASP A 178 3.45 7.34 9.35
N GLY A 179 2.37 6.66 8.99
CA GLY A 179 1.27 6.25 9.85
C GLY A 179 1.04 4.73 9.82
N ALA A 180 0.18 4.23 8.95
CA ALA A 180 -0.46 2.93 9.11
C ALA A 180 0.47 1.69 9.33
N ALA A 181 1.59 1.57 8.62
CA ALA A 181 2.43 0.37 8.73
C ALA A 181 3.25 0.32 10.04
N GLY A 182 3.79 1.45 10.49
CA GLY A 182 4.45 1.57 11.79
C GLY A 182 3.49 1.32 12.95
N TRP A 183 2.22 1.66 12.77
CA TRP A 183 1.16 1.34 13.73
C TRP A 183 0.86 -0.16 13.78
N MET A 184 0.79 -0.86 12.64
CA MET A 184 0.56 -2.31 12.65
C MET A 184 1.63 -3.09 13.41
N VAL A 185 2.91 -2.81 13.12
CA VAL A 185 4.02 -3.52 13.77
C VAL A 185 4.01 -3.28 15.29
N ARG A 186 3.67 -2.06 15.74
CA ARG A 186 3.62 -1.69 17.16
C ARG A 186 2.36 -2.16 17.88
N ALA A 187 1.19 -2.04 17.27
CA ALA A 187 -0.10 -2.32 17.88
C ALA A 187 -0.52 -3.79 17.78
N TRP A 188 -0.10 -4.50 16.72
CA TRP A 188 -0.53 -5.87 16.43
C TRP A 188 0.59 -6.91 16.28
N GLY A 189 1.87 -6.54 16.28
CA GLY A 189 3.00 -7.47 16.46
C GLY A 189 3.16 -8.57 15.39
N ARG A 190 4.23 -9.38 15.49
CA ARG A 190 4.56 -10.44 14.51
C ARG A 190 3.81 -11.77 14.73
N GLY A 191 3.17 -11.96 15.88
CA GLY A 191 2.48 -13.22 16.22
C GLY A 191 1.06 -13.36 15.66
N ARG A 192 0.59 -12.37 14.89
CA ARG A 192 -0.77 -12.34 14.30
C ARG A 192 -0.80 -12.93 12.90
N SER A 193 -1.93 -13.53 12.58
CA SER A 193 -2.24 -14.13 11.29
C SER A 193 -2.32 -13.09 10.18
N VAL A 194 -2.25 -13.49 8.90
CA VAL A 194 -2.36 -12.53 7.78
C VAL A 194 -3.71 -11.86 7.75
N ALA A 195 -4.78 -12.61 8.00
CA ALA A 195 -6.14 -12.07 8.04
C ALA A 195 -6.31 -11.03 9.17
N GLU A 196 -5.74 -11.30 10.35
CA GLU A 196 -5.73 -10.35 11.47
C GLU A 196 -5.00 -9.05 11.13
N ARG A 197 -3.85 -9.15 10.46
CA ARG A 197 -3.08 -7.96 10.03
C ARG A 197 -3.82 -7.18 8.94
N TRP A 198 -4.48 -7.85 7.99
CA TRP A 198 -5.30 -7.18 6.98
C TRP A 198 -6.50 -6.44 7.59
N ALA A 199 -7.17 -7.05 8.57
CA ALA A 199 -8.27 -6.41 9.29
C ALA A 199 -7.79 -5.16 10.06
N ALA A 200 -6.62 -5.23 10.70
CA ALA A 200 -5.98 -4.07 11.34
C ALA A 200 -5.67 -2.95 10.34
N ARG A 201 -5.12 -3.29 9.16
CA ARG A 201 -4.90 -2.35 8.05
C ARG A 201 -6.19 -1.64 7.66
N ASN A 202 -7.30 -2.36 7.49
CA ASN A 202 -8.57 -1.75 7.06
C ASN A 202 -9.11 -0.75 8.08
N ARG A 203 -8.91 -1.02 9.37
CA ARG A 203 -9.24 -0.08 10.46
C ARG A 203 -8.40 1.19 10.39
N LEU A 204 -7.10 1.06 10.17
CA LEU A 204 -6.19 2.20 10.03
C LEU A 204 -6.54 3.06 8.82
N ALA A 205 -6.75 2.43 7.66
CA ALA A 205 -7.16 3.11 6.43
C ALA A 205 -8.48 3.88 6.61
N ARG A 206 -9.41 3.35 7.42
CA ARG A 206 -10.66 4.05 7.78
C ARG A 206 -10.40 5.26 8.69
N ILE A 207 -9.55 5.14 9.71
CA ILE A 207 -9.18 6.27 10.58
C ILE A 207 -8.55 7.42 9.76
N GLU A 208 -7.60 7.10 8.89
CA GLU A 208 -6.95 8.09 8.02
C GLU A 208 -7.96 8.75 7.07
N GLN A 209 -8.92 7.97 6.54
CA GLN A 209 -9.98 8.48 5.68
C GLN A 209 -10.88 9.46 6.42
N LEU A 210 -11.32 9.14 7.64
CA LEU A 210 -12.18 10.01 8.44
C LEU A 210 -11.47 11.31 8.84
N VAL A 211 -10.19 11.23 9.21
CA VAL A 211 -9.38 12.43 9.50
C VAL A 211 -9.27 13.33 8.27
N ALA A 212 -9.00 12.75 7.10
CA ALA A 212 -8.93 13.51 5.85
C ALA A 212 -10.28 14.12 5.46
N ALA A 213 -11.38 13.37 5.59
CA ALA A 213 -12.74 13.83 5.30
C ALA A 213 -13.17 14.96 6.24
N CYS A 214 -12.84 14.87 7.52
CA CYS A 214 -13.11 15.90 8.52
C CYS A 214 -12.39 17.21 8.16
N ARG A 215 -11.08 17.13 7.88
CA ARG A 215 -10.28 18.30 7.44
C ARG A 215 -10.80 18.93 6.15
N LYS A 216 -11.16 18.10 5.16
CA LYS A 216 -11.71 18.57 3.88
C LYS A 216 -13.04 19.31 4.07
N SER A 217 -13.79 18.98 5.12
CA SER A 217 -15.09 19.56 5.43
C SER A 217 -14.99 20.76 6.39
N GLY A 218 -13.79 21.29 6.62
CA GLY A 218 -13.55 22.45 7.49
C GLY A 218 -13.31 22.12 8.97
N GLY A 219 -13.33 20.83 9.34
CA GLY A 219 -13.08 20.37 10.70
C GLY A 219 -11.60 20.19 11.05
N ARG A 220 -11.35 19.81 12.31
CA ARG A 220 -10.02 19.46 12.82
C ARG A 220 -9.98 17.97 13.15
N GLY A 221 -9.28 17.22 12.30
CA GLY A 221 -9.05 15.78 12.49
C GLY A 221 -7.63 15.48 12.92
N GLY A 222 -7.45 14.54 13.84
CA GLY A 222 -6.17 13.96 14.25
C GLY A 222 -6.27 12.45 14.47
N ALA A 223 -5.15 11.76 14.39
CA ALA A 223 -5.04 10.35 14.77
C ALA A 223 -4.01 10.19 15.90
N GLU A 224 -4.32 9.43 16.95
CA GLU A 224 -3.41 9.24 18.09
C GLU A 224 -2.64 7.91 17.99
N PRO A 225 -1.29 7.92 17.83
CA PRO A 225 -0.46 6.75 17.51
C PRO A 225 -0.32 5.66 18.59
N HIS A 226 -1.01 5.74 19.73
CA HIS A 226 -0.65 4.93 20.90
C HIS A 226 -1.83 4.53 21.80
N PRO A 227 -1.87 3.29 22.31
CA PRO A 227 -1.69 2.03 21.60
C PRO A 227 -2.97 1.63 20.82
N ASP A 228 -4.09 2.31 21.08
CA ASP A 228 -5.38 2.09 20.43
C ASP A 228 -5.55 3.10 19.29
N PRO A 229 -5.51 2.68 18.01
CA PRO A 229 -5.76 3.60 16.92
C PRO A 229 -7.12 4.23 17.03
N CYS A 230 -7.08 5.56 17.11
CA CYS A 230 -8.25 6.38 17.19
C CYS A 230 -8.16 7.60 16.28
N ALA A 231 -9.32 7.97 15.75
CA ALA A 231 -9.53 9.27 15.15
C ALA A 231 -10.16 10.19 16.21
N HIS A 232 -9.60 11.38 16.37
CA HIS A 232 -10.25 12.50 17.06
C HIS A 232 -10.71 13.49 16.00
N LEU A 233 -12.00 13.80 15.99
CA LEU A 233 -12.65 14.52 14.91
C LEU A 233 -13.48 15.66 15.49
N GLU A 234 -13.13 16.89 15.16
CA GLU A 234 -13.87 18.08 15.56
C GLU A 234 -14.56 18.65 14.31
N VAL A 235 -15.88 18.55 14.24
CA VAL A 235 -16.68 18.94 13.08
C VAL A 235 -17.53 20.16 13.45
N PRO A 236 -17.48 21.26 12.68
CA PRO A 236 -18.37 22.40 12.90
C PRO A 236 -19.84 21.99 12.76
N ARG A 237 -20.69 22.32 13.75
CA ARG A 237 -22.14 22.11 13.67
C ARG A 237 -22.80 23.02 12.63
N ASP A 238 -22.34 24.26 12.58
CA ASP A 238 -22.85 25.31 11.71
C ASP A 238 -21.68 26.02 10.99
N ALA A 239 -22.00 26.87 10.01
CA ALA A 239 -21.00 27.69 9.31
C ALA A 239 -20.28 28.71 10.22
N SER A 240 -20.80 28.94 11.43
CA SER A 240 -20.06 29.61 12.49
C SER A 240 -19.29 28.57 13.29
N ASP A 241 -17.96 28.69 13.36
CA ASP A 241 -17.04 27.86 14.16
C ASP A 241 -17.30 27.90 15.71
N ALA A 242 -18.46 28.40 16.14
CA ALA A 242 -18.81 28.62 17.53
C ALA A 242 -19.19 27.32 18.27
N GLU A 243 -19.70 26.29 17.57
CA GLU A 243 -20.01 24.98 18.15
C GLU A 243 -19.39 23.84 17.34
N LEU A 244 -18.61 22.98 18.01
CA LEU A 244 -17.96 21.82 17.43
C LEU A 244 -18.55 20.54 18.00
N ASP A 245 -18.94 19.61 17.12
CA ASP A 245 -19.16 18.22 17.49
C ASP A 245 -17.81 17.52 17.58
N VAL A 246 -17.55 16.87 18.71
CA VAL A 246 -16.31 16.13 18.93
C VAL A 246 -16.62 14.65 18.95
N PHE A 247 -16.07 13.93 17.98
CA PHE A 247 -16.18 12.49 17.88
C PHE A 247 -14.83 11.82 18.11
N ARG A 248 -14.87 10.68 18.81
CA ARG A 248 -13.76 9.75 18.89
C ARG A 248 -14.16 8.45 18.23
N VAL A 249 -13.34 7.96 17.31
CA VAL A 249 -13.55 6.66 16.66
C VAL A 249 -12.42 5.75 17.11
N VAL A 250 -12.74 4.72 17.89
CA VAL A 250 -11.75 3.83 18.54
C VAL A 250 -12.00 2.37 18.19
N ALA A 251 -10.98 1.53 18.37
CA ALA A 251 -11.20 0.09 18.51
C ALA A 251 -12.05 -0.20 19.76
N PRO A 252 -12.84 -1.29 19.78
CA PRO A 252 -13.65 -1.63 20.93
C PRO A 252 -12.71 -2.12 22.03
N SER A 253 -12.38 -1.26 22.99
CA SER A 253 -11.62 -1.66 24.18
C SER A 253 -12.34 -1.19 25.43
N GLY A 254 -12.78 -2.15 26.24
CA GLY A 254 -13.16 -1.91 27.65
C GLY A 254 -11.92 -1.75 28.56
N ARG A 255 -10.70 -1.77 28.00
CA ARG A 255 -9.42 -1.75 28.72
C ARG A 255 -8.37 -0.96 27.94
N ARG A 256 -7.46 -0.29 28.65
CA ARG A 256 -6.44 0.66 28.15
C ARG A 256 -5.39 0.09 27.15
N HIS A 257 -5.52 -1.14 26.66
CA HIS A 257 -4.49 -1.81 25.86
C HIS A 257 -5.04 -2.54 24.63
N CYS A 258 -4.64 -2.08 23.44
CA CYS A 258 -4.99 -2.62 22.12
C CYS A 258 -4.60 -4.08 21.86
N ARG A 259 -3.64 -4.63 22.61
CA ARG A 259 -3.08 -5.97 22.37
C ARG A 259 -4.13 -7.08 22.50
N GLU A 260 -5.21 -6.81 23.24
CA GLU A 260 -6.35 -7.72 23.43
C GLU A 260 -7.54 -7.40 22.49
N THR A 261 -7.49 -6.32 21.71
CA THR A 261 -8.57 -5.97 20.78
C THR A 261 -8.49 -6.82 19.51
N SER A 262 -9.59 -7.46 19.15
CA SER A 262 -9.67 -8.20 17.89
C SER A 262 -9.55 -7.22 16.70
N PRO A 263 -8.60 -7.46 15.77
CA PRO A 263 -8.51 -6.68 14.52
C PRO A 263 -9.79 -6.74 13.66
N PHE A 264 -10.58 -7.81 13.80
CA PHE A 264 -11.88 -7.99 13.16
C PHE A 264 -13.03 -7.28 13.89
N GLY A 265 -12.79 -6.74 15.08
CA GLY A 265 -13.80 -6.04 15.86
C GLY A 265 -14.32 -4.78 15.15
N PRO A 266 -15.59 -4.41 15.37
CA PRO A 266 -16.15 -3.16 14.84
C PRO A 266 -15.50 -1.94 15.50
N MET A 267 -15.50 -0.81 14.82
CA MET A 267 -15.08 0.48 15.37
C MET A 267 -16.21 1.09 16.21
N VAL A 268 -15.87 1.66 17.37
CA VAL A 268 -16.82 2.34 18.26
C VAL A 268 -16.69 3.84 18.07
N ILE A 269 -17.80 4.51 17.82
CA ILE A 269 -17.89 5.96 17.72
C ILE A 269 -18.47 6.50 19.02
N THR A 270 -17.74 7.40 19.68
CA THR A 270 -18.24 8.13 20.84
C THR A 270 -18.32 9.62 20.56
N GLY A 271 -19.41 10.26 20.98
CA GLY A 271 -19.57 11.71 20.92
C GLY A 271 -19.23 12.34 22.28
N SER A 272 -18.81 13.60 22.29
CA SER A 272 -18.76 14.39 23.52
C SER A 272 -20.18 14.59 24.06
N GLY A 273 -20.50 13.96 25.19
CA GLY A 273 -21.62 14.39 26.01
C GLY A 273 -21.39 15.81 26.54
N ARG A 274 -22.44 16.47 27.05
CA ARG A 274 -22.31 17.79 27.72
C ARG A 274 -21.21 17.76 28.78
N ALA A 275 -20.49 18.87 28.96
CA ALA A 275 -19.39 18.99 29.94
C ALA A 275 -19.73 18.31 31.28
N GLY A 276 -18.99 17.26 31.64
CA GLY A 276 -19.21 16.46 32.87
C GLY A 276 -19.95 15.13 32.70
N SER A 277 -20.44 14.78 31.50
CA SER A 277 -21.07 13.48 31.22
C SER A 277 -20.10 12.49 30.57
N LYS A 278 -20.37 11.18 30.72
CA LYS A 278 -19.61 10.14 30.03
C LYS A 278 -19.83 10.26 28.52
N PRO A 279 -18.83 9.94 27.68
CA PRO A 279 -19.02 9.91 26.23
C PRO A 279 -20.14 8.93 25.88
N ASP A 280 -21.10 9.37 25.07
CA ASP A 280 -22.18 8.52 24.59
C ASP A 280 -21.70 7.71 23.39
N VAL A 281 -21.99 6.41 23.37
CA VAL A 281 -21.74 5.57 22.20
C VAL A 281 -22.75 5.93 21.14
N VAL A 282 -22.27 6.53 20.05
CA VAL A 282 -23.08 6.96 18.90
C VAL A 282 -23.37 5.78 17.99
N ALA A 283 -22.35 4.96 17.70
CA ALA A 283 -22.48 3.79 16.83
C ALA A 283 -21.35 2.79 17.03
N VAL A 284 -21.58 1.56 16.54
CA VAL A 284 -20.59 0.47 16.46
C VAL A 284 -20.64 -0.10 15.04
N LEU A 285 -19.60 0.15 14.24
CA LEU A 285 -19.62 -0.03 12.79
C LEU A 285 -18.41 -0.80 12.28
N GLN A 286 -18.57 -1.56 11.19
CA GLN A 286 -17.42 -2.16 10.51
C GLN A 286 -16.62 -1.10 9.75
N PRO A 287 -15.29 -1.24 9.58
CA PRO A 287 -14.50 -0.29 8.82
C PRO A 287 -14.95 -0.07 7.37
N GLY A 288 -15.74 -0.97 6.79
CA GLY A 288 -16.29 -0.84 5.43
C GLY A 288 -17.71 -0.27 5.34
N ASP A 289 -18.34 0.09 6.47
CA ASP A 289 -19.75 0.47 6.52
C ASP A 289 -19.96 1.98 6.26
N ASP A 290 -19.79 2.41 5.01
CA ASP A 290 -19.94 3.82 4.63
C ASP A 290 -21.32 4.39 5.00
N GLU A 291 -22.40 3.63 4.79
CA GLU A 291 -23.76 4.05 5.14
C GLU A 291 -23.93 4.25 6.66
N GLY A 292 -23.39 3.33 7.45
CA GLY A 292 -23.35 3.45 8.91
C GLY A 292 -22.59 4.69 9.36
N PHE A 293 -21.42 4.97 8.76
CA PHE A 293 -20.63 6.15 9.08
C PHE A 293 -21.35 7.44 8.70
N VAL A 294 -22.03 7.49 7.55
CA VAL A 294 -22.87 8.62 7.15
C VAL A 294 -24.00 8.84 8.15
N LYS A 295 -24.67 7.78 8.59
CA LYS A 295 -25.75 7.88 9.57
C LYS A 295 -25.27 8.34 10.95
N ALA A 296 -24.08 7.90 11.37
CA ALA A 296 -23.53 8.18 12.69
C ALA A 296 -22.83 9.55 12.79
N LEU A 297 -22.12 9.96 11.75
CA LEU A 297 -21.26 11.15 11.76
C LEU A 297 -21.71 12.24 10.79
N GLY A 298 -22.42 11.88 9.72
CA GLY A 298 -22.89 12.80 8.68
C GLY A 298 -22.27 12.56 7.29
N VAL A 299 -22.86 13.19 6.28
CA VAL A 299 -22.50 13.04 4.85
C VAL A 299 -21.08 13.51 4.53
N TRP A 300 -20.50 14.36 5.38
CA TRP A 300 -19.12 14.84 5.23
C TRP A 300 -18.09 13.70 5.17
N THR A 301 -18.42 12.55 5.77
CA THR A 301 -17.60 11.33 5.71
C THR A 301 -17.38 10.83 4.29
N LEU A 302 -18.22 11.19 3.32
CA LEU A 302 -18.08 10.82 1.90
C LEU A 302 -17.20 11.80 1.10
N SER A 303 -16.77 12.92 1.69
CA SER A 303 -15.94 13.91 0.99
C SER A 303 -14.58 13.35 0.53
N VAL A 304 -14.13 12.27 1.16
CA VAL A 304 -12.97 11.48 0.79
C VAL A 304 -13.42 10.03 0.71
N PRO A 305 -13.31 9.34 -0.44
CA PRO A 305 -13.79 7.97 -0.57
C PRO A 305 -12.96 7.03 0.30
N TRP A 306 -13.62 6.06 0.94
CA TRP A 306 -12.93 4.91 1.49
C TRP A 306 -12.65 3.95 0.34
N SER A 307 -11.38 3.90 -0.09
CA SER A 307 -10.95 2.86 -1.00
C SER A 307 -10.48 1.66 -0.18
N PRO A 308 -11.25 0.56 -0.10
CA PRO A 308 -10.57 -0.72 0.05
C PRO A 308 -9.66 -0.85 -1.18
N VAL A 309 -8.51 -1.50 -1.04
CA VAL A 309 -7.67 -1.80 -2.20
C VAL A 309 -8.54 -2.62 -3.14
N ARG A 310 -9.01 -2.02 -4.24
CA ARG A 310 -9.75 -2.74 -5.26
C ARG A 310 -8.70 -3.39 -6.13
N VAL A 311 -8.75 -4.72 -6.24
CA VAL A 311 -7.99 -5.45 -7.25
C VAL A 311 -8.38 -4.87 -8.60
N PRO A 312 -7.44 -4.32 -9.40
CA PRO A 312 -7.75 -3.90 -10.76
C PRO A 312 -8.23 -5.13 -11.54
N THR A 313 -9.43 -5.06 -12.11
CA THR A 313 -10.01 -6.12 -12.96
C THR A 313 -9.28 -6.30 -14.30
N THR A 314 -8.26 -5.48 -14.59
CA THR A 314 -7.62 -5.38 -15.91
C THR A 314 -6.72 -6.54 -16.31
N PHE A 315 -6.48 -7.53 -15.44
CA PHE A 315 -5.71 -8.74 -15.81
C PHE A 315 -6.56 -10.02 -15.87
N ALA A 316 -7.86 -9.95 -15.58
CA ALA A 316 -8.74 -11.14 -15.58
C ALA A 316 -9.18 -11.57 -17.00
N GLU A 317 -8.98 -10.74 -18.02
CA GLU A 317 -9.38 -11.06 -19.39
C GLU A 317 -8.20 -10.96 -20.37
N GLY A 318 -7.65 -12.12 -20.72
CA GLY A 318 -7.15 -12.36 -22.08
C GLY A 318 -5.65 -12.19 -22.33
N VAL A 319 -4.86 -13.19 -21.91
CA VAL A 319 -3.79 -13.72 -22.79
C VAL A 319 -3.83 -15.24 -22.69
N PRO A 320 -4.34 -15.97 -23.70
CA PRO A 320 -4.13 -17.41 -23.75
C PRO A 320 -2.64 -17.66 -23.97
N CYS A 321 -2.01 -18.35 -23.03
CA CYS A 321 -0.72 -18.98 -23.27
C CYS A 321 -0.92 -20.07 -24.32
N THR A 322 -0.42 -19.84 -25.53
CA THR A 322 -0.05 -20.88 -26.49
C THR A 322 1.45 -20.82 -26.71
#